data_AF-A0A6C0DW28-F1
#
_entry.id   AF-A0A6C0DW28-F1
#
_cell.length_a   1.000
_cell.length_b   1.000
_cell.length_c   1.000
_cell.angle_alpha   90.00
_cell.angle_beta   90.00
_cell.angle_gamma   90.00
#
_symmetry.space_group_name_H-M   'P 1'
#
loop_
_entity.id
_entity.type
_entity.pdbx_description
1 polymer ?
#
loop_
_entity_poly.entity_id
_entity_poly.type
_entity_poly.pdbx_seq_one_letter_code
_entity_poly.pdbx_strand_id
1 'polypeptide(L)'
;MRTYYLFLDKEFCIRNVFENLQMAILEPGIVYKQIKEHVLLPPYIVVESIYKDEYLKTKIDEELRDMGYDKSFKILKPLVKEVADINDENGNDENGNE
;
A
#
# COMPACT_ATOMS: atom_id res chain seq x y z
N MET A 1 8.05 -1.27 -6.07
CA MET A 1 7.26 -1.57 -4.85
C MET A 1 6.30 -0.41 -4.65
N ARG A 2 5.02 -0.66 -4.38
CA ARG A 2 3.98 0.35 -4.22
C ARG A 2 3.66 0.52 -2.74
N THR A 3 3.45 1.77 -2.32
CA THR A 3 3.02 2.08 -0.96
C THR A 3 1.50 2.02 -0.88
N TYR A 4 0.99 1.57 0.26
CA TYR A 4 -0.43 1.47 0.58
C TYR A 4 -0.64 1.92 2.03
N TYR A 5 -1.86 2.33 2.34
CA TYR A 5 -2.27 2.80 3.65
C TYR A 5 -3.41 1.92 4.16
N LEU A 6 -3.12 1.13 5.19
CA LEU A 6 -4.07 0.22 5.83
C LEU A 6 -4.71 0.92 7.03
N PHE A 7 -6.03 1.10 6.95
CA PHE A 7 -6.87 1.63 8.01
C PHE A 7 -7.66 0.49 8.64
N LEU A 8 -7.57 0.40 9.96
CA LEU A 8 -8.29 -0.56 10.77
C LEU A 8 -9.42 0.13 11.53
N ASP A 9 -10.36 -0.67 12.02
CA ASP A 9 -11.44 -0.20 12.87
C ASP A 9 -10.88 0.29 14.22
N LYS A 10 -11.43 1.39 14.72
CA LYS A 10 -11.02 2.04 15.98
C LYS A 10 -11.23 1.18 17.22
N GLU A 11 -12.08 0.16 17.14
CA GLU A 11 -12.31 -0.78 18.25
C GLU A 11 -11.06 -1.64 18.53
N PHE A 12 -10.13 -1.74 17.57
CA PHE A 12 -8.90 -2.53 17.72
C PHE A 12 -7.68 -1.64 17.94
N CYS A 13 -6.77 -2.10 18.79
CA CYS A 13 -5.50 -1.43 19.01
C CYS A 13 -4.59 -1.63 17.78
N ILE A 14 -4.46 -0.57 16.97
CA ILE A 14 -3.63 -0.59 15.75
C ILE A 14 -2.18 -1.02 16.02
N ARG A 15 -1.64 -0.72 17.21
CA ARG A 15 -0.29 -1.14 17.62
C ARG A 15 -0.20 -2.65 17.76
N ASN A 16 -1.13 -3.26 18.48
CA ASN A 16 -1.18 -4.72 18.64
C ASN A 16 -1.33 -5.42 17.29
N VAL A 17 -2.20 -4.90 16.41
CA VAL A 17 -2.37 -5.47 15.06
C VAL A 17 -1.08 -5.33 14.26
N PHE A 18 -0.45 -4.16 14.27
CA PHE A 18 0.82 -3.93 13.56
C PHE A 18 1.94 -4.85 14.05
N GLU A 19 2.10 -5.02 15.37
CA GLU A 19 3.10 -5.91 15.95
C GLU A 19 2.87 -7.36 15.51
N ASN A 20 1.62 -7.83 15.54
CA ASN A 20 1.29 -9.17 15.07
C ASN A 20 1.53 -9.33 13.55
N LEU A 21 1.17 -8.33 12.74
CA LEU A 21 1.43 -8.32 11.30
C LEU A 21 2.94 -8.33 10.97
N GLN A 22 3.78 -7.71 11.80
CA GLN A 22 5.24 -7.76 11.64
C GLN A 22 5.84 -9.11 12.05
N MET A 23 5.22 -9.81 13.00
CA MET A 23 5.66 -11.14 13.48
C MET A 23 5.16 -12.28 12.59
N ALA A 24 4.04 -12.09 11.89
CA ALA A 24 3.53 -13.08 10.96
C ALA A 24 4.57 -13.33 9.84
N ILE A 25 4.65 -14.58 9.36
CA ILE A 25 5.55 -14.92 8.26
C ILE A 25 5.04 -14.22 7.02
N LEU A 26 5.60 -13.03 6.78
CA LEU A 26 5.19 -12.16 5.70
C LEU A 26 5.29 -12.89 4.37
N GLU A 27 4.18 -12.92 3.64
CA GLU A 27 4.22 -13.33 2.26
C GLU A 27 5.29 -12.48 1.54
N PRO A 28 6.25 -13.11 0.85
CA PRO A 28 7.42 -12.41 0.34
C PRO A 28 7.00 -11.26 -0.58
N GLY A 29 7.41 -10.05 -0.23
CA GLY A 29 7.08 -8.86 -1.00
C GLY A 29 5.91 -8.04 -0.46
N ILE A 30 5.34 -8.38 0.71
CA ILE A 30 4.51 -7.48 1.54
C ILE A 30 5.32 -7.09 2.77
N VAL A 31 5.41 -5.78 3.06
CA VAL A 31 6.18 -5.24 4.19
C VAL A 31 5.36 -4.20 4.94
N TYR A 32 5.06 -4.45 6.21
CA TYR A 32 4.45 -3.47 7.11
C TYR A 32 5.54 -2.60 7.74
N LYS A 33 5.59 -1.31 7.38
CA LYS A 33 6.71 -0.41 7.70
C LYS A 33 6.57 0.29 9.04
N GLN A 34 5.45 0.95 9.25
CA GLN A 34 5.23 1.82 10.42
C GLN A 34 3.76 2.17 10.56
N ILE A 35 3.37 2.56 11.77
CA ILE A 35 2.11 3.25 12.03
C ILE A 35 2.35 4.75 11.87
N LYS A 36 1.48 5.43 11.12
CA LYS A 36 1.45 6.89 11.05
C LYS A 36 0.22 7.42 11.77
N GLU A 37 0.45 8.40 12.63
CA GLU A 37 -0.59 9.21 13.24
C GLU A 37 -0.77 10.49 12.42
N HIS A 38 -2.01 10.94 12.28
CA HIS A 38 -2.33 12.14 11.52
C HIS A 38 -3.40 12.94 12.26
N VAL A 39 -3.33 14.27 12.17
CA VAL A 39 -4.24 15.16 12.91
C VAL A 39 -5.71 15.00 12.47
N LEU A 40 -5.93 14.69 11.19
CA LEU A 40 -7.28 14.60 10.60
C LEU A 40 -7.74 13.19 10.28
N LEU A 41 -6.83 12.22 10.22
CA LEU A 41 -7.15 10.86 9.78
C LEU A 41 -6.96 9.91 10.94
N PRO A 42 -7.75 8.83 11.03
CA PRO A 42 -7.44 7.73 11.92
C PRO A 42 -6.01 7.24 11.67
N PRO A 43 -5.32 6.72 12.71
CA PRO A 43 -4.00 6.15 12.53
C PRO A 43 -4.06 5.01 11.52
N TYR A 44 -2.99 4.85 10.74
CA TYR A 44 -2.92 3.86 9.67
C TYR A 44 -1.55 3.22 9.59
N ILE A 45 -1.51 1.99 9.08
CA ILE A 45 -0.27 1.25 8.84
C ILE A 45 0.18 1.52 7.41
N VAL A 46 1.45 1.87 7.24
CA VAL A 46 2.10 1.97 5.94
C VAL A 46 2.53 0.59 5.50
N VAL A 47 2.02 0.13 4.35
CA VAL A 47 2.33 -1.16 3.75
C VAL A 47 3.06 -0.92 2.43
N GLU A 48 4.16 -1.62 2.20
CA GLU A 48 4.81 -1.67 0.90
C GLU A 48 4.60 -3.04 0.29
N SER A 49 4.16 -3.09 -0.97
CA SER A 49 3.91 -4.34 -1.66
C SER A 49 4.38 -4.33 -3.10
N ILE A 50 4.86 -5.48 -3.58
CA ILE A 50 5.07 -5.73 -5.03
C ILE A 50 3.79 -6.18 -5.74
N TYR A 51 2.77 -6.57 -4.98
CA TYR A 51 1.55 -7.16 -5.51
C TYR A 51 0.52 -6.10 -5.92
N LYS A 52 -0.41 -6.51 -6.79
CA LYS A 52 -1.57 -5.71 -7.20
C LYS A 52 -2.63 -5.68 -6.09
N ASP A 53 -3.55 -4.74 -6.21
CA ASP A 53 -4.56 -4.40 -5.20
C ASP A 53 -5.40 -5.55 -4.68
N GLU A 54 -5.96 -6.34 -5.59
CA GLU A 54 -6.86 -7.42 -5.21
C GLU A 54 -6.12 -8.49 -4.42
N TYR A 55 -4.92 -8.88 -4.89
CA TYR A 55 -4.10 -9.87 -4.21
C TYR A 55 -3.58 -9.39 -2.86
N LEU A 56 -3.05 -8.16 -2.79
CA LEU A 56 -2.61 -7.55 -1.54
C LEU A 56 -3.75 -7.50 -0.52
N LYS A 57 -4.95 -7.11 -0.96
CA LYS A 57 -6.13 -7.04 -0.09
C LYS A 57 -6.50 -8.41 0.44
N THR A 58 -6.54 -9.43 -0.40
CA THR A 58 -6.83 -10.81 0.02
C THR A 58 -5.82 -11.28 1.06
N LYS A 59 -4.53 -10.99 0.86
CA LYS A 59 -3.48 -11.40 1.79
C LYS A 59 -3.57 -10.71 3.13
N ILE A 60 -3.83 -9.42 3.14
CA ILE A 60 -4.07 -8.70 4.38
C ILE A 60 -5.34 -9.20 5.08
N ASP A 61 -6.41 -9.55 4.35
CA ASP A 61 -7.63 -10.14 4.93
C ASP A 61 -7.34 -11.50 5.59
N GLU A 62 -6.59 -12.38 4.94
CA GLU A 62 -6.17 -13.68 5.48
C GLU A 62 -5.39 -13.52 6.79
N GLU A 63 -4.36 -12.66 6.78
CA GLU A 63 -3.52 -12.40 7.96
C GLU A 63 -4.30 -11.77 9.13
N LEU A 64 -5.19 -10.81 8.82
CA LEU A 64 -6.05 -10.20 9.82
C LEU A 64 -7.01 -11.24 10.43
N ARG A 65 -7.60 -12.11 9.62
CA ARG A 65 -8.49 -13.17 10.12
C ARG A 65 -7.75 -14.20 10.98
N ASP A 66 -6.53 -14.58 10.61
CA ASP A 66 -5.72 -15.54 11.38
C ASP A 66 -5.44 -15.04 12.80
N MET A 67 -5.22 -13.73 12.95
CA MET A 67 -5.06 -13.09 14.27
C MET A 67 -6.39 -12.76 14.99
N GLY A 68 -7.54 -13.18 14.45
CA GLY A 68 -8.85 -12.97 15.06
C GLY A 68 -9.44 -11.57 14.83
N TYR A 69 -8.94 -10.81 13.85
CA TYR A 69 -9.56 -9.56 13.44
C TYR A 69 -10.71 -9.84 12.47
N ASP A 70 -11.95 -9.72 12.95
CA ASP A 70 -13.19 -9.99 12.21
C ASP A 70 -13.90 -8.70 11.72
N LYS A 71 -13.24 -7.54 11.83
CA LYS A 71 -13.84 -6.26 11.43
C LYS A 71 -13.50 -5.90 9.99
N SER A 72 -14.21 -4.90 9.47
CA SER A 72 -13.85 -4.30 8.19
C SER A 72 -12.53 -3.54 8.29
N PHE A 73 -11.76 -3.53 7.19
CA PHE A 73 -10.57 -2.69 7.03
C PHE A 73 -10.62 -1.98 5.67
N LYS A 74 -9.78 -0.96 5.49
CA LYS A 74 -9.63 -0.25 4.22
C LYS A 74 -8.17 -0.16 3.83
N ILE A 75 -7.88 -0.39 2.55
CA ILE A 75 -6.55 -0.15 1.96
C ILE A 75 -6.69 0.97 0.94
N LEU A 76 -5.91 2.03 1.10
CA LEU A 76 -5.84 3.15 0.16
C LEU A 76 -4.47 3.19 -0.51
N LYS A 77 -4.44 3.65 -1.76
CA LYS A 77 -3.21 3.98 -2.47
C LYS A 77 -2.81 5.44 -2.25
N PRO A 78 -1.52 5.79 -2.38
CA PRO A 78 -1.10 7.16 -2.60
C PRO A 78 -1.74 7.71 -3.88
N LEU A 79 -2.19 8.96 -3.80
CA LEU A 79 -2.79 9.69 -4.92
C LEU A 79 -1.77 10.10 -6.00
N VAL A 80 -0.48 9.83 -5.79
CA VAL A 80 0.57 10.20 -6.73
C VAL A 80 0.37 9.37 -7.99
N LYS A 81 -0.04 10.02 -9.08
CA LYS A 81 -0.02 9.43 -10.42
C LYS A 81 1.36 8.82 -10.61
N GLU A 82 1.42 7.51 -10.91
CA GLU A 82 2.59 6.95 -11.58
C GLU A 82 2.83 7.89 -12.78
N VAL A 83 3.95 8.61 -12.78
CA VAL A 83 4.44 9.28 -13.97
C VAL A 83 4.90 8.14 -14.87
N ALA A 84 3.93 7.47 -15.49
CA ALA A 84 4.17 6.54 -16.57
C ALA A 84 4.70 7.39 -17.72
N ASP A 85 6.00 7.27 -17.95
CA ASP A 85 6.62 7.33 -19.27
C ASP A 85 5.98 8.34 -20.24
N ILE A 86 6.27 9.63 -20.05
CA ILE A 86 6.20 10.61 -21.14
C ILE A 86 7.64 10.81 -21.62
N ASN A 87 8.23 9.76 -22.18
CA ASN A 87 9.26 9.94 -23.20
C ASN A 87 8.53 9.85 -24.53
N ASP A 88 8.00 11.00 -24.95
CA ASP A 88 7.52 11.23 -26.30
C ASP A 88 8.72 10.98 -27.24
N GLU A 89 8.71 9.86 -27.97
CA GLU A 89 9.57 9.65 -29.13
C GLU A 89 9.21 10.72 -30.17
N ASN A 90 9.91 11.85 -30.15
CA ASN A 90 10.04 12.71 -31.31
C ASN A 90 11.51 12.90 -31.65
N GLY A 91 12.13 11.79 -32.04
CA GLY A 91 13.18 11.81 -33.04
C GLY A 91 12.53 11.86 -34.41
N ASN A 92 12.43 13.04 -35.01
CA ASN A 92 12.37 13.17 -36.45
C ASN A 92 13.38 14.24 -36.87
N ASP A 93 14.49 13.72 -37.39
CA ASP A 93 15.47 14.43 -38.18
C ASP A 93 14.90 14.76 -39.57
N GLU A 94 15.53 15.75 -40.21
CA GLU A 94 15.53 16.06 -41.64
C GLU A 94 14.58 17.13 -42.22
N ASN A 95 15.25 18.21 -42.63
CA ASN A 95 15.12 18.99 -43.88
C ASN A 95 14.25 20.26 -43.93
N GLY A 96 14.93 21.38 -44.23
CA GLY A 96 14.35 22.47 -45.01
C GLY A 96 15.00 23.85 -44.85
N ASN A 97 15.92 24.19 -45.77
CA ASN A 97 16.26 25.52 -46.32
C ASN A 97 16.75 26.64 -45.36
N GLU A 98 17.80 27.40 -45.65
CA GLU A 98 18.17 28.14 -46.87
C GLU A 98 19.70 28.31 -47.01
#